data_AF-A9NKM1-F1
#
_entry.id   AF-A9NKM1-F1
#
_cell.length_a   1.000
_cell.length_b   1.000
_cell.length_c   1.000
_cell.angle_alpha   90.00
_cell.angle_beta   90.00
_cell.angle_gamma   90.00
#
_symmetry.space_group_name_H-M   'P 1'
#
loop_
_entity.id
_entity.type
_entity.pdbx_description
1 polymer ?
#
loop_
_entity_poly.entity_id
_entity_poly.type
_entity_poly.pdbx_seq_one_letter_code
_entity_poly.pdbx_strand_id
1 'polypeptide(L)'
;MASALLMMPSTGLAHVFPVKRPLNSTTLPLSSLSFKGLSLNLSSNGSRATGFSQWVLGRQSAIHPRRQGSGFETVTVVAAKGYKMKTHKASAKRFRVTGRGKIVRRRAGKQHLLVKKNTKRKNRLSKMTYVDKSDYANVIGALPYLKVNRKAL
;
A
#
# COMPACT_ATOMS: atom_id res chain seq x y z
N MET A 1 -66.04 15.17 22.47
CA MET A 1 -65.18 15.11 21.26
C MET A 1 -63.76 15.38 21.73
N ALA A 2 -62.73 14.56 21.57
CA ALA A 2 -62.55 13.28 20.94
C ALA A 2 -61.46 12.52 21.74
N SER A 3 -61.64 11.21 21.93
CA SER A 3 -60.64 10.29 22.47
C SER A 3 -59.55 10.03 21.42
N ALA A 4 -58.28 10.02 21.81
CA ALA A 4 -57.20 9.52 20.98
C ALA A 4 -56.00 9.07 21.82
N LEU A 5 -56.01 7.81 22.27
CA LEU A 5 -54.78 7.08 22.56
C LEU A 5 -55.01 5.57 22.42
N LEU A 6 -55.08 5.10 21.18
CA LEU A 6 -54.87 3.71 20.82
C LEU A 6 -53.99 3.71 19.56
N MET A 7 -52.78 3.18 19.67
CA MET A 7 -52.19 2.22 18.74
C MET A 7 -50.71 1.99 19.11
N MET A 8 -50.45 0.81 19.66
CA MET A 8 -49.14 0.17 19.67
C MET A 8 -48.81 -0.28 18.23
N PRO A 9 -47.53 -0.23 17.81
CA PRO A 9 -47.03 -1.19 16.83
C PRO A 9 -45.92 -2.07 17.43
N SER A 10 -46.28 -3.33 17.64
CA SER A 10 -45.38 -4.47 17.79
C SER A 10 -44.59 -4.68 16.49
N THR A 11 -43.25 -4.59 16.54
CA THR A 11 -42.39 -5.10 15.45
C THR A 11 -41.04 -5.58 15.99
N GLY A 12 -40.64 -6.78 15.56
CA GLY A 12 -39.22 -7.17 15.48
C GLY A 12 -38.73 -8.26 16.44
N LEU A 13 -39.21 -9.49 16.29
CA LEU A 13 -38.45 -10.69 16.67
C LEU A 13 -37.12 -10.70 15.91
N ALA A 14 -36.01 -10.52 16.63
CA ALA A 14 -34.67 -10.68 16.09
C ALA A 14 -34.38 -12.17 15.86
N HIS A 15 -34.63 -12.66 14.64
CA HIS A 15 -34.08 -13.93 14.19
C HIS A 15 -32.59 -13.75 13.85
N VAL A 16 -31.74 -14.02 14.83
CA VAL A 16 -30.30 -14.17 14.65
C VAL A 16 -30.05 -15.53 13.99
N PHE A 17 -29.78 -15.55 12.69
CA PHE A 17 -29.24 -16.74 12.03
C PHE A 17 -27.73 -16.84 12.30
N PRO A 18 -27.23 -17.91 12.94
CA PRO A 18 -25.79 -18.11 13.07
C PRO A 18 -25.19 -18.57 11.74
N VAL A 19 -24.44 -17.67 11.09
CA VAL A 19 -23.58 -18.01 9.95
C VAL A 19 -22.41 -18.84 10.48
N LYS A 20 -22.41 -20.15 10.22
CA LYS A 20 -21.25 -21.02 10.40
C LYS A 20 -20.16 -20.59 9.41
N ARG A 21 -19.11 -19.94 9.91
CA ARG A 21 -17.87 -19.70 9.16
C ARG A 21 -16.97 -20.94 9.29
N PRO A 22 -16.40 -21.49 8.20
CA PRO A 22 -15.37 -22.51 8.33
C PRO A 22 -14.11 -21.90 8.96
N LEU A 23 -13.56 -22.59 9.95
CA LEU A 23 -12.28 -22.27 10.57
C LEU A 23 -11.17 -22.87 9.73
N ASN A 24 -10.42 -22.02 9.03
CA ASN A 24 -9.23 -22.43 8.29
C ASN A 24 -8.03 -22.20 9.22
N SER A 25 -7.58 -23.22 9.95
CA SER A 25 -6.37 -23.12 10.78
C SER A 25 -5.14 -23.04 9.88
N THR A 26 -4.65 -21.83 9.64
CA THR A 26 -3.35 -21.62 8.98
C THR A 26 -2.29 -21.52 10.08
N THR A 27 -1.58 -22.60 10.34
CA THR A 27 -0.40 -22.62 11.21
C THR A 27 0.77 -21.96 10.49
N LEU A 28 1.23 -20.81 11.00
CA LEU A 28 2.51 -20.22 10.60
C LEU A 28 3.57 -20.62 11.64
N PRO A 29 4.73 -21.16 11.25
CA PRO A 29 5.81 -21.42 12.18
C PRO A 29 6.43 -20.10 12.63
N LEU A 30 6.33 -19.79 13.92
CA LEU A 30 7.02 -18.68 14.56
C LEU A 30 8.49 -19.08 14.76
N SER A 31 9.39 -18.51 13.96
CA SER A 31 10.84 -18.66 14.14
C SER A 31 11.26 -18.05 15.47
N SER A 32 11.90 -18.85 16.32
CA SER A 32 12.47 -18.43 17.61
C SER A 32 13.65 -17.46 17.38
N LEU A 33 13.45 -16.21 17.78
CA LEU A 33 14.53 -15.23 17.88
C LEU A 33 15.37 -15.56 19.12
N SER A 34 16.53 -16.17 18.91
CA SER A 34 17.53 -16.38 19.95
C SER A 34 18.26 -15.05 20.21
N PHE A 35 17.83 -14.33 21.25
CA PHE A 35 18.61 -13.25 21.82
C PHE A 35 19.73 -13.85 22.68
N LYS A 36 20.93 -14.00 22.10
CA LYS A 36 22.15 -14.11 22.90
C LYS A 36 22.64 -12.70 23.20
N GLY A 37 22.52 -12.33 24.47
CA GLY A 37 22.99 -11.05 24.98
C GLY A 37 24.48 -11.02 25.29
N LEU A 38 24.85 -9.85 25.84
CA LEU A 38 26.09 -9.48 26.53
C LEU A 38 27.24 -9.12 25.57
N SER A 39 27.96 -8.00 25.70
CA SER A 39 28.17 -7.08 26.81
C SER A 39 28.63 -5.72 26.27
N LEU A 40 28.32 -4.63 26.98
CA LEU A 40 28.92 -3.32 26.74
C LEU A 40 30.34 -3.33 27.32
N ASN A 41 31.35 -3.04 26.50
CA ASN A 41 32.68 -2.66 26.95
C ASN A 41 33.08 -1.34 26.29
N LEU A 42 33.12 -0.27 27.09
CA LEU A 42 33.88 0.94 26.81
C LEU A 42 35.36 0.65 27.11
N SER A 43 36.30 1.03 26.23
CA SER A 43 37.55 1.73 26.62
C SER A 43 38.52 1.99 25.45
N SER A 44 39.00 3.23 25.45
CA SER A 44 40.24 3.88 24.95
C SER A 44 41.27 3.23 23.99
N ASN A 45 41.63 4.04 22.99
CA ASN A 45 42.96 4.50 22.54
C ASN A 45 44.19 3.56 22.67
N GLY A 46 44.88 3.29 21.55
CA GLY A 46 46.21 2.67 21.56
C GLY A 46 46.81 2.42 20.18
N SER A 47 47.94 3.05 19.91
CA SER A 47 48.69 3.12 18.65
C SER A 47 49.59 1.89 18.37
N ARG A 48 49.88 1.68 17.08
CA ARG A 48 51.12 1.10 16.48
C ARG A 48 51.50 -0.35 16.81
N ALA A 49 51.63 -1.17 15.77
CA ALA A 49 52.84 -1.98 15.56
C ALA A 49 52.95 -2.43 14.10
N THR A 50 54.03 -1.98 13.47
CA THR A 50 54.63 -2.51 12.26
C THR A 50 55.18 -3.92 12.47
N GLY A 51 55.15 -4.74 11.43
CA GLY A 51 56.08 -5.86 11.26
C GLY A 51 55.46 -7.22 11.52
N PHE A 52 55.05 -7.89 10.44
CA PHE A 52 55.68 -9.15 10.07
C PHE A 52 55.29 -9.47 8.62
N SER A 53 56.31 -9.83 7.86
CA SER A 53 56.32 -10.08 6.42
C SER A 53 55.35 -11.15 5.97
N GLN A 54 54.62 -10.82 4.89
CA GLN A 54 54.22 -11.67 3.77
C GLN A 54 54.55 -13.17 3.89
N TRP A 55 53.51 -14.00 3.94
CA TRP A 55 53.59 -15.41 3.60
C TRP A 55 52.57 -15.75 2.51
N VAL A 56 53.15 -16.03 1.33
CA VAL A 56 52.80 -17.11 0.41
C VAL A 56 51.49 -17.01 -0.36
N LEU A 57 51.69 -17.06 -1.68
CA LEU A 57 50.73 -17.31 -2.76
C LEU A 57 49.83 -18.53 -2.46
N GLY A 58 48.75 -18.30 -1.71
CA GLY A 58 47.56 -19.13 -1.75
C GLY A 58 46.74 -18.70 -2.96
N ARG A 59 46.74 -19.52 -4.01
CA ARG A 59 45.86 -19.43 -5.18
C ARG A 59 44.41 -19.29 -4.70
N GLN A 60 43.94 -18.05 -4.56
CA GLN A 60 42.55 -17.76 -4.25
C GLN A 60 41.74 -18.19 -5.47
N SER A 61 41.17 -19.39 -5.43
CA SER A 61 40.00 -19.69 -6.24
C SER A 61 38.96 -18.65 -5.85
N ALA A 62 38.79 -17.64 -6.71
CA ALA A 62 37.77 -16.64 -6.54
C ALA A 62 36.42 -17.36 -6.64
N ILE A 63 35.87 -17.76 -5.48
CA ILE A 63 34.46 -18.09 -5.33
C ILE A 63 33.74 -16.78 -5.58
N HIS A 64 33.48 -16.49 -6.85
CA HIS A 64 32.53 -15.47 -7.22
C HIS A 64 31.19 -15.99 -6.71
N PRO A 65 30.50 -15.31 -5.77
CA PRO A 65 29.13 -15.68 -5.49
C PRO A 65 28.39 -15.56 -6.81
N ARG A 66 28.00 -16.71 -7.37
CA ARG A 66 27.09 -16.79 -8.51
C ARG A 66 25.92 -15.89 -8.13
N ARG A 67 25.84 -14.71 -8.75
CA ARG A 67 24.67 -13.83 -8.64
C ARG A 67 23.50 -14.70 -9.07
N GLN A 68 22.77 -15.22 -8.10
CA GLN A 68 21.42 -15.67 -8.35
C GLN A 68 20.67 -14.40 -8.68
N GLY A 69 20.70 -14.03 -9.96
CA GLY A 69 19.70 -13.14 -10.50
C GLY A 69 18.38 -13.79 -10.15
N SER A 70 17.73 -13.27 -9.11
CA SER A 70 16.31 -13.51 -8.87
C SER A 70 15.61 -12.90 -10.08
N GLY A 71 15.58 -13.66 -11.17
CA GLY A 71 14.65 -13.44 -12.24
C GLY A 71 13.31 -13.46 -11.55
N PHE A 72 12.63 -12.32 -11.54
CA PHE A 72 11.24 -12.27 -11.15
C PHE A 72 10.54 -13.24 -12.11
N GLU A 73 10.22 -14.45 -11.64
CA GLU A 73 9.40 -15.35 -12.41
C GLU A 73 8.11 -14.60 -12.68
N THR A 74 7.91 -14.24 -13.95
CA THR A 74 6.70 -13.56 -14.37
C THR A 74 5.58 -14.54 -14.06
N VAL A 75 4.80 -14.28 -13.01
CA VAL A 75 3.62 -15.09 -12.70
C VAL A 75 2.72 -15.00 -13.93
N THR A 76 2.74 -16.05 -14.75
CA THR A 76 1.96 -16.11 -15.97
C THR A 76 0.51 -16.25 -15.54
N VAL A 77 -0.19 -15.13 -15.43
CA VAL A 77 -1.62 -15.12 -15.10
C VAL A 77 -2.35 -15.71 -16.32
N VAL A 78 -2.63 -17.01 -16.30
CA VAL A 78 -3.45 -17.67 -17.30
C VAL A 78 -4.88 -17.18 -17.12
N ALA A 79 -5.27 -16.17 -17.90
CA ALA A 79 -6.64 -15.68 -17.91
C ALA A 79 -7.53 -16.69 -18.66
N ALA A 80 -8.60 -17.17 -18.01
CA ALA A 80 -9.61 -17.99 -18.67
C ALA A 80 -10.25 -17.23 -19.86
N LYS A 81 -10.58 -17.94 -20.94
CA LYS A 81 -11.25 -17.38 -22.12
C LYS A 81 -12.50 -16.60 -21.70
N GLY A 82 -12.58 -15.33 -22.08
CA GLY A 82 -13.70 -14.45 -21.73
C GLY A 82 -13.49 -13.59 -20.46
N TYR A 83 -12.40 -13.78 -19.71
CA TYR A 83 -12.03 -12.84 -18.65
C TYR A 83 -11.63 -11.50 -19.26
N LYS A 84 -12.39 -10.44 -18.93
CA LYS A 84 -12.07 -9.05 -19.25
C LYS A 84 -11.53 -8.36 -18.00
N MET A 85 -10.55 -7.46 -18.18
CA MET A 85 -10.03 -6.64 -17.08
C MET A 85 -11.17 -5.93 -16.37
N LYS A 86 -11.13 -5.86 -15.03
CA LYS A 86 -12.15 -5.16 -14.25
C LYS A 86 -11.62 -3.81 -13.79
N THR A 87 -12.48 -2.79 -13.85
CA THR A 87 -12.15 -1.45 -13.34
C THR A 87 -12.27 -1.42 -11.82
N HIS A 88 -11.24 -0.92 -11.13
CA HIS A 88 -11.32 -0.66 -9.70
C HIS A 88 -12.25 0.52 -9.39
N LYS A 89 -13.49 0.23 -8.97
CA LYS A 89 -14.56 1.24 -8.83
C LYS A 89 -14.24 2.32 -7.80
N ALA A 90 -13.52 2.01 -6.72
CA ALA A 90 -13.13 3.02 -5.74
C ALA A 90 -12.14 4.05 -6.32
N SER A 91 -11.22 3.63 -7.20
CA SER A 91 -10.34 4.56 -7.93
C SER A 91 -11.13 5.38 -8.95
N ALA A 92 -12.08 4.76 -9.65
CA ALA A 92 -12.90 5.44 -10.67
C ALA A 92 -13.76 6.57 -10.08
N LYS A 93 -14.21 6.43 -8.83
CA LYS A 93 -14.94 7.48 -8.10
C LYS A 93 -14.06 8.68 -7.71
N ARG A 94 -12.73 8.50 -7.64
CA ARG A 94 -11.78 9.51 -7.11
C ARG A 94 -11.04 10.27 -8.21
N PHE A 95 -10.73 9.61 -9.32
CA PHE A 95 -9.93 10.17 -10.42
C PHE A 95 -10.78 10.35 -11.68
N ARG A 96 -10.56 11.45 -12.39
CA ARG A 96 -11.19 11.71 -13.70
C ARG A 96 -10.18 12.29 -14.67
N VAL A 97 -10.50 12.23 -15.95
CA VAL A 97 -9.65 12.76 -17.03
C VAL A 97 -10.25 14.05 -17.59
N THR A 98 -9.38 15.00 -17.90
CA THR A 98 -9.74 16.23 -18.64
C THR A 98 -9.85 15.94 -20.13
N GLY A 99 -10.49 16.81 -20.93
CA GLY A 99 -10.59 16.60 -22.39
C GLY A 99 -9.23 16.43 -23.10
N ARG A 100 -8.16 17.01 -22.54
CA ARG A 100 -6.78 16.87 -23.05
C ARG A 100 -6.07 15.56 -22.64
N GLY A 101 -6.69 14.74 -21.79
CA GLY A 101 -6.12 13.47 -21.35
C GLY A 101 -5.31 13.52 -20.04
N LYS A 102 -5.29 14.64 -19.30
CA LYS A 102 -4.62 14.73 -17.98
C LYS A 102 -5.52 14.21 -16.85
N ILE A 103 -4.95 13.48 -15.88
CA ILE A 103 -5.69 12.95 -14.72
C ILE A 103 -5.77 14.00 -13.61
N VAL A 104 -6.97 14.22 -13.07
CA VAL A 104 -7.23 15.16 -11.98
C VAL A 104 -7.91 14.49 -10.78
N ARG A 105 -7.65 15.06 -9.60
CA ARG A 105 -8.21 14.66 -8.31
C ARG A 105 -8.63 15.87 -7.47
N ARG A 106 -9.48 15.63 -6.47
CA ARG A 106 -9.74 16.61 -5.40
C ARG A 106 -8.57 16.64 -4.40
N ARG A 107 -8.40 17.76 -3.71
CA ARG A 107 -7.49 17.87 -2.56
C ARG A 107 -8.19 17.39 -1.29
N ALA A 108 -7.46 16.72 -0.41
CA ALA A 108 -7.99 16.16 0.83
C ALA A 108 -8.11 17.22 1.95
N GLY A 109 -8.94 16.94 2.97
CA GLY A 109 -8.96 17.71 4.22
C GLY A 109 -9.96 18.88 4.31
N LYS A 110 -10.98 18.91 3.45
CA LYS A 110 -12.06 19.93 3.45
C LYS A 110 -13.45 19.35 3.79
N GLN A 111 -13.52 18.39 4.71
CA GLN A 111 -14.79 17.80 5.18
C GLN A 111 -15.19 18.31 6.57
N HIS A 112 -14.33 18.17 7.57
CA HIS A 112 -14.56 18.59 8.96
C HIS A 112 -13.41 19.47 9.49
N LEU A 113 -13.59 20.07 10.68
CA LEU A 113 -12.63 20.98 11.32
C LEU A 113 -12.21 22.13 10.39
N LEU A 114 -13.19 22.80 9.80
CA LEU A 114 -12.96 23.91 8.87
C LEU A 114 -12.73 25.24 9.60
N VAL A 115 -13.24 25.37 10.83
CA VAL A 115 -13.11 26.56 11.68
C VAL A 115 -11.65 26.91 11.92
N LYS A 116 -10.81 25.94 12.30
CA LYS A 116 -9.37 26.12 12.52
C LYS A 116 -8.52 26.34 11.26
N LYS A 117 -9.13 26.33 10.06
CA LYS A 117 -8.40 26.50 8.79
C LYS A 117 -8.65 27.90 8.25
N ASN A 118 -7.59 28.68 8.04
CA ASN A 118 -7.65 29.96 7.34
C ASN A 118 -8.38 29.84 5.98
N THR A 119 -9.17 30.85 5.62
CA THR A 119 -9.87 30.99 4.33
C THR A 119 -8.97 30.73 3.12
N LYS A 120 -7.72 31.22 3.10
CA LYS A 120 -6.74 30.93 2.02
C LYS A 120 -6.50 29.43 1.86
N ARG A 121 -6.36 28.69 2.97
CA ARG A 121 -6.22 27.23 2.97
C ARG A 121 -7.50 26.56 2.48
N LYS A 122 -8.68 26.99 2.94
CA LYS A 122 -9.98 26.44 2.50
C LYS A 122 -10.20 26.62 0.99
N ASN A 123 -9.83 27.77 0.42
CA ASN A 123 -9.90 28.02 -1.02
C ASN A 123 -8.94 27.10 -1.80
N ARG A 124 -7.69 26.98 -1.33
CA ARG A 124 -6.70 26.08 -1.92
C ARG A 124 -7.15 24.62 -1.98
N LEU A 125 -7.91 24.15 -0.99
CA LEU A 125 -8.43 22.78 -0.91
C LEU A 125 -9.68 22.54 -1.77
N SER A 126 -10.43 23.58 -2.18
CA SER A 126 -11.59 23.42 -3.08
C SER A 126 -11.18 23.10 -4.52
N LYS A 127 -10.01 23.57 -4.94
CA LYS A 127 -9.56 23.48 -6.33
C LYS A 127 -9.16 22.04 -6.68
N MET A 128 -9.50 21.61 -7.89
CA MET A 128 -8.99 20.38 -8.49
C MET A 128 -7.49 20.52 -8.76
N THR A 129 -6.77 19.42 -8.66
CA THR A 129 -5.33 19.38 -8.90
C THR A 129 -4.99 18.17 -9.77
N TYR A 130 -3.89 18.27 -10.52
CA TYR A 130 -3.36 17.12 -11.24
C TYR A 130 -2.83 16.07 -10.27
N VAL A 131 -2.85 14.82 -10.70
CA VAL A 131 -2.16 13.73 -10.01
C VAL A 131 -0.65 13.91 -10.20
N ASP A 132 0.12 13.50 -9.20
CA ASP A 132 1.58 13.59 -9.20
C ASP A 132 2.18 12.46 -10.07
N LYS A 133 3.29 12.73 -10.75
CA LYS A 133 3.87 11.80 -11.77
C LYS A 133 4.11 10.39 -11.23
N SER A 134 4.55 10.29 -9.97
CA SER A 134 4.84 9.02 -9.29
C SER A 134 3.63 8.09 -9.17
N ASP A 135 2.42 8.65 -9.03
CA ASP A 135 1.20 7.86 -8.79
C ASP A 135 0.52 7.38 -10.09
N TYR A 136 0.96 7.86 -11.26
CA TYR A 136 0.28 7.56 -12.54
C TYR A 136 0.25 6.07 -12.86
N ALA A 137 1.35 5.35 -12.59
CA ALA A 137 1.43 3.92 -12.87
C ALA A 137 0.34 3.15 -12.10
N ASN A 138 0.17 3.47 -10.82
CA ASN A 138 -0.82 2.86 -9.93
C ASN A 138 -2.26 3.18 -10.39
N VAL A 139 -2.53 4.44 -10.75
CA VAL A 139 -3.87 4.86 -11.17
C VAL A 139 -4.26 4.23 -12.51
N ILE A 140 -3.35 4.20 -13.48
CA ILE A 140 -3.61 3.62 -14.81
C ILE A 140 -3.80 2.10 -14.70
N GLY A 141 -2.98 1.41 -13.92
CA GLY A 141 -3.13 -0.03 -13.69
C GLY A 141 -4.49 -0.40 -13.07
N ALA A 142 -4.99 0.43 -12.14
CA ALA A 142 -6.30 0.23 -11.52
C ALA A 142 -7.49 0.57 -12.44
N LEU A 143 -7.27 1.39 -13.48
CA LEU A 143 -8.30 1.92 -14.37
C LEU A 143 -7.98 1.60 -15.85
N PRO A 144 -8.06 0.32 -16.26
CA PRO A 144 -7.56 -0.14 -17.56
C PRO A 144 -8.30 0.46 -18.76
N TYR A 145 -9.57 0.85 -18.60
CA TYR A 145 -10.38 1.44 -19.68
C TYR A 145 -10.40 2.97 -19.67
N LEU A 146 -9.60 3.61 -18.82
CA LEU A 146 -9.55 5.08 -18.75
C LEU A 146 -8.57 5.62 -19.81
N LYS A 147 -9.06 6.44 -20.74
CA LYS A 147 -8.24 7.06 -21.79
C LYS A 147 -7.40 8.20 -21.23
N VAL A 148 -6.07 8.08 -21.23
CA VAL A 148 -5.12 9.05 -20.66
C VAL A 148 -4.03 9.40 -21.68
N ASN A 149 -3.63 10.67 -21.76
CA ASN A 149 -2.50 11.12 -22.57
C ASN A 149 -1.28 11.39 -21.68
N ARG A 150 -0.26 10.53 -21.76
CA ARG A 150 0.97 10.63 -20.95
C ARG A 150 1.93 11.73 -21.41
N LYS A 151 1.82 12.21 -22.65
CA LYS A 151 2.69 13.25 -23.21
C LYS A 151 2.26 14.66 -22.81
N ALA A 152 1.01 14.82 -22.38
CA ALA A 152 0.47 16.09 -21.93
C ALA A 152 0.88 16.46 -20.49
N LEU A 153 1.91 15.81 -19.91
CA LEU A 153 2.34 16.00 -18.52
C LEU A 153 3.11 17.30 -18.31
#